data_AF-A0A7C7CYS9-F1
#
_entry.id   AF-A0A7C7CYS9-F1
#
_cell.length_a   1.000
_cell.length_b   1.000
_cell.length_c   1.000
_cell.angle_alpha   90.00
_cell.angle_beta   90.00
_cell.angle_gamma   90.00
#
_symmetry.space_group_name_H-M   'P 1'
#
loop_
_entity.id
_entity.type
_entity.pdbx_description
1 polymer ?
#
loop_
_entity_poly.entity_id
_entity_poly.type
_entity_poly.pdbx_seq_one_letter_code
_entity_poly.pdbx_strand_id
1 'polypeptide(L)' 'MPPEKTSNLIDLASEENGGRALLASDEFFALKENLLRPGRGEFIPDKYTDCGKWMDGWETRRRRSEGHDWCIVRLGTPG' A
#
# COMPACT_ATOMS: atom_id res chain seq x y z
N MET A 1 -7.15 12.76 -17.19
CA MET A 1 -5.71 12.72 -17.50
C MET A 1 -4.98 12.08 -16.33
N PRO A 2 -4.09 11.10 -16.53
CA PRO A 2 -3.15 10.74 -15.48
C PRO A 2 -2.25 11.94 -15.16
N PRO A 3 -1.76 12.10 -13.92
CA PRO A 3 -0.80 13.15 -13.61
C PRO A 3 0.46 12.97 -14.46
N GLU A 4 0.94 14.08 -15.03
CA GLU A 4 2.22 14.17 -15.71
C GLU A 4 3.33 13.85 -14.67
N LYS A 5 4.28 12.96 -14.99
CA LYS A 5 5.42 12.66 -14.10
C LYS A 5 6.33 13.90 -14.06
N THR A 6 6.07 14.82 -13.14
CA THR A 6 6.70 16.16 -13.07
C THR A 6 8.02 16.21 -12.30
N SER A 7 8.70 15.09 -12.06
CA SER A 7 10.06 15.12 -11.53
C SER A 7 10.92 13.98 -12.06
N ASN A 8 12.20 14.27 -12.32
CA ASN A 8 13.24 13.27 -12.59
C ASN A 8 13.64 12.46 -11.34
N LEU A 9 12.83 12.50 -10.26
CA LEU A 9 13.11 11.77 -9.03
C LEU A 9 12.61 10.34 -9.14
N ILE A 10 13.32 9.45 -8.46
CA ILE A 10 13.02 8.03 -8.39
C ILE A 10 12.20 7.78 -7.13
N ASP A 11 11.12 7.00 -7.25
CA ASP A 11 10.39 6.51 -6.08
C ASP A 11 11.16 5.35 -5.42
N LEU A 12 11.90 5.65 -4.35
CA LEU A 12 12.71 4.66 -3.62
C LEU A 12 11.87 3.65 -2.82
N ALA A 13 10.59 3.94 -2.60
CA ALA A 13 9.67 3.08 -1.88
C ALA A 13 8.99 2.06 -2.80
N SER A 14 8.91 2.35 -4.11
CA SER A 14 8.35 1.43 -5.12
C SER A 14 8.98 0.03 -5.02
N GLU A 15 8.12 -0.99 -5.11
CA GLU A 15 8.55 -2.38 -5.15
C GLU A 15 9.48 -2.66 -6.34
N GLU A 16 9.25 -1.99 -7.48
CA GLU A 16 10.07 -2.08 -8.70
C GLU A 16 11.51 -1.62 -8.46
N ASN A 17 11.72 -0.69 -7.52
CA ASN A 17 13.03 -0.19 -7.13
C ASN A 17 13.62 -0.93 -5.92
N GLY A 18 12.98 -2.02 -5.47
CA GLY A 18 13.45 -2.84 -4.34
C GLY A 18 12.86 -2.47 -2.98
N GLY A 19 11.94 -1.50 -2.92
CA GLY A 19 11.23 -1.13 -1.70
C GLY A 19 10.37 -2.28 -1.16
N ARG A 20 10.27 -2.40 0.17
CA ARG A 20 9.54 -3.49 0.84
C ARG A 20 8.79 -2.98 2.06
N ALA A 21 7.51 -3.35 2.18
CA ALA A 21 6.75 -3.14 3.40
C ALA A 21 7.10 -4.27 4.39
N LEU A 22 7.71 -3.92 5.52
CA LEU A 22 8.26 -4.88 6.47
C LEU A 22 7.20 -5.33 7.48
N LEU A 23 6.48 -4.36 8.06
CA LEU A 23 5.53 -4.58 9.15
C LEU A 23 4.41 -3.54 9.04
N ALA A 24 3.22 -3.90 9.48
CA ALA A 24 2.11 -2.97 9.65
C ALA A 24 1.37 -3.24 10.96
N SER A 25 0.62 -2.26 11.44
CA SER A 25 -0.18 -2.37 12.65
C SER A 25 -1.35 -3.36 12.54
N ASP A 26 -1.92 -3.47 11.35
CA ASP A 26 -3.05 -4.35 11.00
C ASP A 26 -3.07 -4.52 9.47
N GLU A 27 -3.53 -5.68 8.99
CA GLU A 27 -3.61 -6.01 7.56
C GLU A 27 -4.89 -6.82 7.27
N PHE A 28 -5.96 -6.56 8.03
CA PHE A 28 -7.11 -7.45 8.05
C PHE A 28 -7.87 -7.50 6.71
N PHE A 29 -8.13 -6.36 6.08
CA PHE A 29 -8.91 -6.30 4.84
C PHE A 29 -8.02 -6.40 3.59
N ALA A 30 -6.86 -5.75 3.61
CA ALA A 30 -5.92 -5.81 2.51
C ALA A 30 -4.47 -5.62 2.99
N LEU A 31 -3.52 -6.23 2.27
CA LEU A 31 -2.12 -6.38 2.68
C LEU A 31 -1.32 -5.09 2.49
N LYS A 32 -0.32 -4.86 3.35
CA LYS A 32 0.54 -3.66 3.33
C LYS A 32 1.41 -3.57 2.07
N GLU A 33 1.77 -4.72 1.47
CA GLU A 33 2.61 -4.78 0.26
C GLU A 33 1.95 -4.08 -0.93
N ASN A 34 0.62 -4.03 -0.98
CA ASN A 34 -0.12 -3.36 -2.04
C ASN A 34 0.20 -1.86 -2.15
N LEU A 35 0.66 -1.21 -1.08
CA LEU A 35 1.05 0.20 -1.10
C LEU A 35 2.21 0.49 -2.06
N LEU A 36 3.09 -0.47 -2.28
CA LEU A 36 4.34 -0.28 -3.02
C LEU A 36 4.27 -0.82 -4.45
N ARG A 37 3.14 -1.44 -4.82
CA ARG A 37 2.93 -1.99 -6.15
C ARG A 37 2.83 -0.85 -7.17
N PRO A 38 3.41 -1.02 -8.37
CA PRO A 38 3.34 0.01 -9.40
C PRO A 38 1.92 0.18 -9.93
N GLY A 39 1.61 1.41 -10.34
CA GLY A 39 0.32 1.75 -10.93
C GLY A 39 -0.69 2.28 -9.91
N ARG A 40 -1.95 2.40 -10.34
CA ARG A 40 -3.07 2.82 -9.48
C ARG A 40 -3.86 1.58 -9.08
N GLY A 41 -4.35 1.58 -7.84
CA GLY A 41 -5.17 0.50 -7.33
C GLY A 41 -6.39 0.23 -8.22
N GLU A 42 -6.66 -1.06 -8.45
CA GLU A 42 -7.83 -1.56 -9.14
C GLU A 42 -9.04 -1.70 -8.20
N PHE A 43 -10.23 -1.32 -8.68
CA PHE A 43 -11.49 -1.61 -8.00
C PHE A 43 -12.30 -2.63 -8.81
N ILE A 44 -12.57 -3.78 -8.20
CA ILE A 44 -13.35 -4.85 -8.83
C ILE A 44 -14.68 -4.99 -8.05
N PRO A 45 -15.82 -4.54 -8.59
CA PRO A 45 -17.10 -4.40 -7.85
C PRO A 45 -17.60 -5.65 -7.14
N ASP A 46 -17.36 -6.84 -7.70
CA ASP A 46 -17.92 -8.11 -7.18
C ASP A 46 -16.85 -9.06 -6.60
N LYS A 47 -15.65 -8.54 -6.32
CA LYS A 47 -14.57 -9.33 -5.70
C LYS A 47 -14.54 -9.16 -4.18
N TYR A 48 -14.44 -10.29 -3.49
CA TYR A 48 -14.39 -10.39 -2.02
C TYR A 48 -13.33 -11.43 -1.62
N THR A 49 -12.83 -11.31 -0.40
CA THR A 49 -11.98 -12.28 0.30
C THR A 49 -12.73 -12.80 1.52
N ASP A 50 -12.15 -13.77 2.22
CA ASP A 50 -12.71 -14.27 3.49
C ASP A 50 -12.78 -13.17 4.57
N CYS A 51 -12.03 -12.07 4.41
CA CYS A 51 -12.01 -10.95 5.34
C CYS A 51 -12.93 -9.79 4.91
N GLY A 52 -13.59 -9.84 3.75
CA GLY A 52 -14.49 -8.78 3.29
C GLY A 52 -14.27 -8.36 1.85
N LYS A 53 -14.52 -7.08 1.53
CA LYS A 53 -14.34 -6.55 0.18
C LYS A 53 -12.87 -6.64 -0.22
N TRP A 54 -12.57 -7.17 -1.41
CA TRP A 54 -11.20 -7.14 -1.91
C TRP A 54 -10.84 -5.72 -2.36
N MET A 55 -9.65 -5.27 -1.98
CA MET A 55 -9.12 -3.94 -2.30
C MET A 55 -7.68 -4.05 -2.79
N ASP A 56 -7.35 -3.30 -3.84
CA ASP A 56 -5.98 -3.14 -4.33
C ASP A 56 -5.28 -1.97 -3.64
N GLY A 57 -5.01 -2.17 -2.36
CA GLY A 57 -4.41 -1.20 -1.46
C GLY A 57 -4.15 -1.84 -0.09
N TRP A 58 -3.80 -1.02 0.90
CA TRP A 58 -3.72 -1.45 2.30
C TRP A 58 -4.92 -0.91 3.07
N GLU A 59 -5.63 -1.79 3.76
CA GLU A 59 -6.82 -1.41 4.53
C GLU A 59 -6.88 -2.20 5.85
N THR A 60 -7.05 -1.44 6.93
CA THR A 60 -7.07 -1.92 8.32
C THR A 60 -8.49 -1.99 8.86
N ARG A 61 -8.67 -2.76 9.95
CA ARG A 61 -9.93 -2.69 10.72
C ARG A 61 -10.14 -1.29 11.29
N ARG A 62 -11.41 -0.88 11.35
CA ARG A 62 -11.80 0.36 12.01
C ARG A 62 -11.39 0.35 13.49
N ARG A 63 -10.42 1.18 13.83
CA ARG A 63 -9.94 1.34 15.22
C ARG A 63 -10.94 2.12 16.08
N ARG A 64 -11.07 1.71 17.34
CA ARG A 64 -11.90 2.36 18.38
C ARG A 64 -11.10 2.80 19.61
N SER A 65 -9.79 2.57 19.59
CA SER A 65 -8.82 3.01 20.59
C SER A 65 -8.00 4.19 20.04
N GLU A 66 -7.21 4.83 20.90
CA GLU A 66 -6.30 5.90 20.50
C GLU A 66 -5.15 5.41 19.57
N GLY A 67 -4.49 6.35 18.91
CA GLY A 67 -3.35 6.12 18.02
C GLY A 67 -3.70 5.99 16.53
N HIS A 68 -2.70 5.63 15.72
CA HIS A 68 -2.80 5.54 14.26
C HIS A 68 -2.41 4.16 13.74
N ASP A 69 -2.95 3.78 12.58
CA ASP A 69 -2.41 2.67 11.81
C ASP A 69 -1.12 3.09 11.12
N TRP A 70 -0.16 2.17 11.05
CA TRP A 70 1.17 2.44 10.53
C TRP A 70 1.69 1.27 9.68
N CYS A 71 2.59 1.59 8.76
CA CYS A 71 3.35 0.64 7.96
C CYS A 71 4.82 1.07 7.94
N ILE A 72 5.73 0.13 8.18
CA ILE A 72 7.18 0.34 8.12
C ILE A 72 7.66 -0.10 6.76
N VAL A 73 8.24 0.83 6.00
CA VAL A 73 8.76 0.58 4.65
C VAL A 73 10.28 0.68 4.65
N ARG A 74 10.94 -0.35 4.11
CA ARG A 74 12.36 -0.30 3.75
C ARG A 74 12.47 0.21 2.32
N LEU A 75 13.23 1.28 2.12
CA LEU A 75 13.56 1.76 0.78
C LEU A 75 14.46 0.75 0.04
N GLY A 76 14.39 0.75 -1.29
CA GLY A 76 15.18 -0.16 -2.11
C GLY A 76 16.67 0.18 -2.17
N THR A 77 17.01 1.45 -1.97
CA THR A 77 18.39 1.98 -1.93
C THR A 77 18.44 3.17 -0.95
N PRO A 78 19.61 3.53 -0.40
CA PRO A 78 19.80 4.82 0.25
C PRO A 78 19.38 5.99 -0.67
N GLY A 79 18.82 7.03 -0.08
CA GLY A 79 18.37 8.25 -0.76
C GLY A 79 19.27 9.44 -0.55
#